data_AF-A0A5C2CWF1-F1
#
_entry.id   AF-A0A5C2CWF1-F1
#
_cell.length_a   1.000
_cell.length_b   1.000
_cell.length_c   1.000
_cell.angle_alpha   90.00
_cell.angle_beta   90.00
_cell.angle_gamma   90.00
#
_symmetry.space_group_name_H-M   'P 1'
#
loop_
_entity.id
_entity.type
_entity.pdbx_description
1 polymer ?
#
loop_
_entity_poly.entity_id
_entity_poly.type
_entity_poly.pdbx_seq_one_letter_code
_entity_poly.pdbx_strand_id
1 'polypeptide(L)'
;MKVEVRLLGPLEVHGPDGPVHFTGARRSAVFALLALRTGRLVSRSALVDGLWGEDVPPTATKTLQGHVAKVRKALAKAGADGVVLTRERGYLLDITQVEVDVEVFDEHMRCGRYAAAVALHRGEPLADCPVEGWASAEIVRLREALAFAEENHAAALCLDGRYAEAIGQLERLVALYPLRESLWDLLMEAQHRAGRPGDALRTYRRVRALLVEEFGMEPGDALRRREAAVLAG
;
A
#
# COMPACT_ATOMS: atom_id res chain seq x y z
N MET A 1 9.55 9.64 -23.14
CA MET A 1 9.35 8.53 -22.18
C MET A 1 8.74 9.15 -20.93
N LYS A 2 7.73 8.52 -20.31
CA LYS A 2 7.16 9.04 -19.07
C LYS A 2 8.10 8.77 -17.90
N VAL A 3 7.99 9.57 -16.85
CA VAL A 3 8.65 9.33 -15.57
C VAL A 3 7.87 8.27 -14.81
N GLU A 4 8.52 7.17 -14.46
CA GLU A 4 7.93 6.16 -13.60
C GLU A 4 8.09 6.57 -12.13
N VAL A 5 6.99 6.56 -11.39
CA VAL A 5 6.93 6.88 -9.97
C VAL A 5 6.34 5.71 -9.22
N ARG A 6 7.02 5.35 -8.13
CA ARG A 6 6.82 4.10 -7.44
C ARG A 6 6.64 4.37 -5.95
N LEU A 7 5.42 4.24 -5.45
CA LEU A 7 5.00 4.61 -4.09
C LEU A 7 4.55 3.40 -3.25
N LEU A 8 4.28 2.24 -3.86
CA LEU A 8 3.89 1.00 -3.16
C LEU A 8 5.09 0.27 -2.53
N GLY A 9 5.88 1.02 -1.78
CA GLY A 9 7.15 0.65 -1.16
C GLY A 9 7.97 1.92 -0.89
N PRO A 10 9.29 1.82 -0.65
CA PRO A 10 10.17 2.98 -0.68
C PRO A 10 10.00 3.77 -1.98
N LEU A 11 10.10 5.10 -1.90
CA LEU A 11 9.94 5.98 -3.05
C LEU A 11 11.04 5.70 -4.08
N GLU A 12 10.62 5.24 -5.26
CA GLU A 12 11.48 5.15 -6.44
C GLU A 12 10.95 6.08 -7.54
N VAL A 13 11.86 6.77 -8.23
CA VAL A 13 11.51 7.65 -9.35
C VAL A 13 12.53 7.43 -10.46
N HIS A 14 12.07 7.13 -11.66
CA HIS A 14 12.91 6.90 -12.83
C HIS A 14 12.51 7.86 -13.94
N GLY A 15 13.42 8.75 -14.30
CA GLY A 15 13.28 9.62 -15.46
C GLY A 15 13.81 8.95 -16.74
N PRO A 16 13.62 9.58 -17.91
CA PRO A 16 14.14 9.10 -19.19
C PRO A 16 15.65 8.79 -19.19
N ASP A 17 16.44 9.56 -18.45
CA ASP A 17 17.90 9.44 -18.42
C ASP A 17 18.42 8.64 -17.20
N GLY A 18 17.53 8.06 -16.39
CA GLY A 18 17.89 7.20 -15.26
C GLY A 18 17.18 7.52 -13.93
N PRO A 19 17.64 6.94 -12.82
CA PRO A 19 17.01 7.12 -11.51
C PRO A 19 17.17 8.55 -10.99
N VAL A 20 16.12 9.05 -10.33
CA VAL A 20 16.10 10.37 -9.69
C VAL A 20 16.38 10.20 -8.20
N HIS A 21 17.50 10.76 -7.74
CA HIS A 21 17.85 10.74 -6.33
C HIS A 21 17.57 12.09 -5.67
N PHE A 22 16.60 12.12 -4.76
CA PHE A 22 16.33 13.30 -3.94
C PHE A 22 17.27 13.34 -2.74
N THR A 23 18.15 14.34 -2.67
CA THR A 23 19.05 14.50 -1.52
C THR A 23 18.27 15.01 -0.29
N GLY A 24 17.80 14.09 0.55
CA GLY A 24 17.19 14.38 1.86
C GLY A 24 15.69 14.08 1.91
N ALA A 25 15.26 13.44 3.00
CA ALA A 25 13.95 12.83 3.17
C ALA A 25 12.77 13.79 2.92
N ARG A 26 12.86 15.05 3.36
CA ARG A 26 11.80 16.05 3.10
C ARG A 26 11.59 16.37 1.62
N ARG A 27 12.62 16.20 0.77
CA ARG A 27 12.48 16.44 -0.68
C ARG A 27 11.79 15.25 -1.35
N SER A 28 12.14 14.03 -0.94
CA SER A 28 11.41 12.81 -1.30
C SER A 28 9.94 12.93 -0.89
N ALA A 29 9.68 13.34 0.36
CA ALA A 29 8.32 13.55 0.87
C ALA A 29 7.53 14.59 0.05
N VAL A 30 8.12 15.74 -0.30
CA VAL A 30 7.46 16.73 -1.19
C VAL A 30 7.01 16.09 -2.50
N PHE A 31 7.88 15.30 -3.13
CA PHE A 31 7.54 14.65 -4.39
C PHE A 31 6.47 13.57 -4.20
N ALA A 32 6.60 12.74 -3.15
CA ALA A 32 5.62 11.72 -2.80
C ALA A 32 4.22 12.32 -2.55
N LEU A 33 4.12 13.44 -1.82
CA LEU A 33 2.85 14.13 -1.58
C LEU A 33 2.16 14.60 -2.87
N LEU A 34 2.93 15.01 -3.87
CA LEU A 34 2.39 15.35 -5.18
C LEU A 34 1.98 14.09 -5.95
N ALA A 35 2.75 13.01 -5.85
CA ALA A 35 2.49 11.75 -6.54
C ALA A 35 1.26 11.00 -6.00
N LEU A 36 0.99 11.10 -4.69
CA LEU A 36 -0.25 10.63 -4.08
C LEU A 36 -1.51 11.34 -4.64
N ARG A 37 -1.34 12.53 -5.23
CA ARG A 37 -2.41 13.31 -5.86
C ARG A 37 -2.05 13.67 -7.29
N THR A 38 -1.56 12.69 -8.05
CA THR A 38 -1.14 12.87 -9.45
C THR A 38 -2.23 13.55 -10.28
N GLY A 39 -1.82 14.50 -11.12
CA GLY A 39 -2.72 15.32 -11.94
C GLY A 39 -3.59 16.32 -11.18
N ARG A 40 -3.55 16.36 -9.83
CA ARG A 40 -4.37 17.26 -9.01
C ARG A 40 -3.51 18.35 -8.36
N LEU A 41 -4.09 19.54 -8.22
CA LEU A 41 -3.44 20.65 -7.52
C LEU A 41 -3.36 20.35 -6.02
N VAL A 42 -2.13 20.32 -5.50
CA VAL A 42 -1.87 20.28 -4.05
C VAL A 42 -1.49 21.69 -3.61
N SER A 43 -2.29 22.27 -2.72
CA SER A 43 -2.04 23.62 -2.22
C SER A 43 -0.75 23.69 -1.40
N ARG A 44 -0.16 24.88 -1.27
CA ARG A 44 1.00 25.07 -0.38
C ARG A 44 0.68 24.68 1.06
N SER A 45 -0.53 24.99 1.55
CA SER A 45 -0.97 24.62 2.90
C SER A 45 -1.07 23.11 3.07
N ALA A 46 -1.61 22.38 2.08
CA ALA A 46 -1.68 20.92 2.13
C ALA A 46 -0.30 20.26 2.03
N LEU A 47 0.64 20.83 1.29
CA LEU A 47 2.03 20.35 1.28
C LEU A 47 2.73 20.65 2.61
N VAL A 48 2.41 21.77 3.26
CA VAL A 48 2.94 22.09 4.58
C VAL A 48 2.41 21.10 5.61
N ASP A 49 1.09 20.90 5.65
CA ASP A 49 0.44 19.90 6.50
C ASP A 49 1.02 18.49 6.26
N GLY A 50 1.18 18.09 4.99
CA GLY A 50 1.74 16.79 4.63
C GLY A 50 3.21 16.57 5.00
N LEU A 51 3.97 17.62 5.31
CA LEU A 51 5.41 17.55 5.65
C LEU A 51 5.69 17.72 7.14
N TRP A 52 4.83 18.47 7.83
CA TRP A 52 5.07 18.93 9.19
C TRP A 52 3.92 18.63 10.15
N GLY A 53 2.75 18.22 9.65
CA GLY A 53 1.57 17.97 10.48
C GLY A 53 1.22 19.19 11.34
N GLU A 54 1.09 18.95 12.64
CA GLU A 54 0.81 20.00 13.63
C GLU A 54 2.03 20.89 13.93
N ASP A 55 3.26 20.37 13.75
CA ASP A 55 4.52 21.04 14.11
C ASP A 55 5.08 21.89 12.97
N VAL A 56 4.29 22.87 12.52
CA VAL A 56 4.65 23.72 11.37
C VAL A 56 5.67 24.80 11.76
N PRO A 57 6.87 24.83 11.13
CA PRO A 57 7.84 25.88 11.41
C PRO A 57 7.38 27.23 10.80
N PRO A 58 7.73 28.39 11.40
CA PRO A 58 7.39 29.70 10.85
C PRO A 58 7.91 29.95 9.42
N THR A 59 8.95 29.22 9.02
CA THR A 59 9.58 29.31 7.69
C THR A 59 9.06 28.27 6.69
N ALA A 60 8.01 27.50 7.02
CA ALA A 60 7.55 26.35 6.23
C ALA A 60 7.33 26.66 4.75
N THR A 61 6.64 27.76 4.42
CA THR A 61 6.37 28.14 3.03
C THR A 61 7.64 28.43 2.23
N LYS A 62 8.60 29.14 2.81
CA LYS A 62 9.89 29.45 2.17
C LYS A 62 10.72 28.18 1.99
N THR A 63 10.73 27.33 3.01
CA THR A 63 11.42 26.04 3.00
C THR A 63 10.82 25.09 1.95
N LEU A 64 9.49 25.05 1.82
CA LEU A 64 8.77 24.29 0.80
C LEU A 64 9.20 24.71 -0.62
N GLN A 65 9.22 26.00 -0.92
CA GLN A 65 9.68 26.51 -2.22
C GLN A 65 11.12 26.06 -2.53
N GLY A 66 12.01 26.11 -1.53
CA GLY A 66 13.38 25.62 -1.64
C GLY A 66 13.46 24.10 -1.89
N HIS A 67 12.59 23.31 -1.26
CA HIS A 67 12.49 21.88 -1.52
C HIS A 67 12.00 21.60 -2.94
N VAL A 68 10.93 22.26 -3.40
CA VAL A 68 10.40 22.11 -4.76
C VAL A 68 11.44 22.47 -5.82
N ALA A 69 12.20 23.55 -5.63
CA ALA A 69 13.27 23.92 -6.55
C ALA A 69 14.35 22.83 -6.67
N LYS A 70 14.72 22.20 -5.54
CA LYS A 70 15.70 21.10 -5.52
C LYS A 70 15.14 19.79 -6.09
N VAL A 71 13.86 19.51 -5.89
CA VAL A 71 13.14 18.38 -6.53
C VAL A 71 13.17 18.55 -8.04
N ARG A 72 12.78 19.72 -8.56
CA ARG A 72 12.85 20.02 -10.00
C ARG A 72 14.26 19.85 -10.56
N LYS A 73 15.28 20.34 -9.85
CA LYS A 73 16.67 20.17 -10.28
C LYS A 73 17.10 18.70 -10.32
N ALA A 74 16.60 17.85 -9.42
CA ALA A 74 16.89 16.42 -9.44
C ALA A 74 16.19 15.73 -10.63
N LEU A 75 14.93 16.07 -10.90
CA LEU A 75 14.18 15.57 -12.07
C LEU A 75 14.83 16.00 -13.39
N ALA A 76 15.23 17.27 -13.51
CA ALA A 76 15.93 17.81 -14.68
C ALA A 76 17.17 17.00 -15.05
N LYS A 77 17.96 16.59 -14.05
CA LYS A 77 19.16 15.77 -14.25
C LYS A 77 18.88 14.39 -14.82
N ALA A 78 17.65 13.89 -14.69
CA ALA A 78 17.22 12.61 -15.21
C ALA A 78 16.33 12.76 -16.46
N GLY A 79 16.35 13.92 -17.13
CA GLY A 79 15.56 14.17 -18.34
C GLY A 79 14.06 14.40 -18.09
N ALA A 80 13.69 14.67 -16.84
CA ALA A 80 12.30 14.80 -16.38
C ALA A 80 11.92 16.28 -16.08
N ASP A 81 12.36 17.20 -16.94
CA ASP A 81 12.03 18.62 -16.80
C ASP A 81 10.52 18.89 -16.95
N GLY A 82 10.03 19.91 -16.25
CA GLY A 82 8.63 20.34 -16.37
C GLY A 82 7.59 19.45 -15.69
N VAL A 83 7.98 18.30 -15.13
CA VAL A 83 7.06 17.34 -14.48
C VAL A 83 6.31 17.94 -13.28
N VAL A 84 6.98 18.79 -12.48
CA VAL A 84 6.34 19.51 -11.36
C VAL A 84 5.95 20.91 -11.83
N LEU A 85 4.65 21.17 -11.95
CA LEU A 85 4.12 22.44 -12.43
C LEU A 85 3.72 23.35 -11.25
N THR A 86 4.06 24.64 -11.36
CA THR A 86 3.54 25.66 -10.42
C THR A 86 2.20 26.17 -10.94
N ARG A 87 1.23 26.31 -10.04
CA ARG A 87 0.00 27.08 -10.24
C ARG A 87 -0.14 28.10 -9.11
N GLU A 88 -1.03 29.08 -9.25
CA GLU A 88 -1.10 30.23 -8.33
C GLU A 88 -1.03 29.87 -6.83
N ARG A 89 -1.73 28.81 -6.42
CA ARG A 89 -1.89 28.42 -5.01
C ARG A 89 -1.13 27.16 -4.59
N GLY A 90 -0.34 26.56 -5.47
CA GLY A 90 0.23 25.23 -5.19
C GLY A 90 1.06 24.64 -6.32
N TYR A 91 1.21 23.32 -6.27
CA TYR A 91 1.95 22.54 -7.23
C TYR A 91 1.16 21.30 -7.63
N LEU A 92 1.46 20.76 -8.81
CA LEU A 92 0.90 19.49 -9.27
C LEU A 92 1.94 18.74 -10.10
N LEU A 93 1.81 17.42 -10.14
CA LEU A 93 2.53 16.58 -11.09
C LEU A 93 1.73 16.49 -12.39
N ASP A 94 2.39 16.74 -13.51
CA ASP A 94 1.80 16.59 -14.84
C ASP A 94 1.59 15.11 -15.16
N ILE A 95 0.32 14.67 -15.09
CA ILE A 95 -0.11 13.29 -15.39
C ILE A 95 0.24 12.83 -16.81
N THR A 96 0.45 13.77 -17.75
CA THR A 96 0.86 13.41 -19.11
C THR A 96 2.32 12.97 -19.18
N GLN A 97 3.14 13.38 -18.19
CA GLN A 97 4.57 13.11 -18.13
C GLN A 97 4.93 12.04 -17.10
N VAL A 98 4.00 11.62 -16.26
CA VAL A 98 4.25 10.63 -15.20
C VAL A 98 3.35 9.40 -15.34
N GLU A 99 3.84 8.29 -14.81
CA GLU A 99 3.08 7.08 -14.56
C GLU A 99 3.34 6.67 -13.10
N VAL A 100 2.28 6.51 -12.32
CA VAL A 100 2.40 6.23 -10.88
C VAL A 100 1.84 4.85 -10.59
N ASP A 101 2.62 4.00 -9.92
CA ASP A 101 2.23 2.61 -9.64
C ASP A 101 0.92 2.49 -8.85
N VAL A 102 0.57 3.48 -8.04
CA VAL A 102 -0.74 3.57 -7.35
C VAL A 102 -1.91 3.67 -8.33
N GLU A 103 -1.78 4.41 -9.43
CA GLU A 103 -2.85 4.53 -10.43
C GLU A 103 -3.04 3.20 -11.19
N VAL A 104 -1.92 2.55 -11.52
CA VAL A 104 -1.88 1.22 -12.15
C VAL A 104 -2.46 0.16 -11.22
N PHE A 105 -2.11 0.23 -9.92
CA PHE A 105 -2.66 -0.61 -8.87
C PHE A 105 -4.17 -0.46 -8.76
N ASP A 106 -4.68 0.79 -8.65
CA ASP A 106 -6.12 1.05 -8.56
C ASP A 106 -6.87 0.54 -9.81
N GLU A 107 -6.24 0.54 -10.98
CA GLU A 107 -6.80 -0.05 -12.20
C GLU A 107 -6.84 -1.58 -12.16
N HIS A 108 -5.78 -2.23 -11.70
CA HIS A 108 -5.80 -3.67 -11.48
C HIS A 108 -6.88 -4.08 -10.48
N MET A 109 -7.04 -3.30 -9.39
CA MET A 109 -8.09 -3.52 -8.39
C MET A 109 -9.49 -3.40 -9.00
N ARG A 110 -9.75 -2.36 -9.78
CA ARG A 110 -11.04 -2.16 -10.47
C ARG A 110 -11.39 -3.29 -11.44
N CYS A 111 -10.39 -3.90 -12.07
CA CYS A 111 -10.57 -5.00 -13.00
C CYS A 111 -10.49 -6.40 -12.35
N GLY A 112 -10.36 -6.51 -11.02
CA GLY A 112 -10.21 -7.80 -10.33
C GLY A 112 -8.90 -8.53 -10.63
N ARG A 113 -7.88 -7.84 -11.18
CA ARG A 113 -6.55 -8.40 -11.49
C ARG A 113 -5.64 -8.37 -10.26
N TYR A 114 -6.06 -9.00 -9.17
CA TYR A 114 -5.40 -8.91 -7.86
C TYR A 114 -3.94 -9.38 -7.86
N ALA A 115 -3.62 -10.44 -8.61
CA ALA A 115 -2.23 -10.92 -8.73
C ALA A 115 -1.30 -9.84 -9.31
N ALA A 116 -1.76 -9.12 -10.34
CA ALA A 116 -1.00 -8.03 -10.94
C ALA A 116 -0.90 -6.81 -10.01
N ALA A 117 -1.96 -6.51 -9.25
CA ALA A 117 -1.94 -5.45 -8.25
C ALA A 117 -0.91 -5.75 -7.14
N VAL A 118 -0.91 -6.97 -6.60
CA VAL A 118 0.03 -7.41 -5.56
C VAL A 118 1.48 -7.40 -6.07
N ALA A 119 1.72 -7.70 -7.35
CA ALA A 119 3.06 -7.65 -7.93
C ALA A 119 3.70 -6.25 -7.94
N LEU A 120 2.90 -5.18 -7.81
CA LEU A 120 3.41 -3.81 -7.68
C LEU A 120 3.90 -3.47 -6.27
N HIS A 121 3.50 -4.26 -5.26
CA HIS A 121 3.87 -4.06 -3.87
C HIS A 121 5.32 -4.48 -3.61
N ARG A 122 6.15 -3.53 -3.20
CA ARG A 122 7.58 -3.70 -2.89
C ARG A 122 7.91 -3.58 -1.40
N GLY A 123 6.90 -3.31 -0.56
CA GLY A 123 7.04 -3.12 0.88
C GLY A 123 6.14 -2.01 1.39
N GLU A 124 6.35 -1.59 2.64
CA GLU A 124 5.55 -0.53 3.28
C GLU A 124 5.52 0.75 2.41
N PRO A 125 4.32 1.22 2.00
CA PRO A 125 4.19 2.39 1.15
C PRO A 125 4.87 3.62 1.75
N LEU A 126 5.74 4.26 0.96
CA LEU A 126 6.46 5.47 1.35
C LEU A 126 7.32 5.31 2.62
N ALA A 127 7.85 4.11 2.89
CA ALA A 127 8.63 3.80 4.09
C ALA A 127 9.83 4.75 4.35
N ASP A 128 10.39 5.35 3.31
CA ASP A 128 11.54 6.26 3.37
C ASP A 128 11.16 7.75 3.35
N CYS A 129 9.87 8.06 3.30
CA CYS A 129 9.35 9.42 3.19
C CYS A 129 8.64 9.83 4.47
N PRO A 130 9.15 10.85 5.20
CA PRO A 130 8.45 11.41 6.35
C PRO A 130 7.27 12.24 5.83
N VAL A 131 6.09 11.63 5.79
CA VAL A 131 4.83 12.28 5.44
C VAL A 131 3.89 12.26 6.65
N GLU A 132 3.12 13.33 6.79
CA GLU A 132 2.26 13.62 7.94
C GLU A 132 0.88 14.11 7.48
N GLY A 133 0.04 14.52 8.43
CA GLY A 133 -1.22 15.21 8.17
C GLY A 133 -2.15 14.38 7.27
N TRP A 134 -2.69 15.00 6.22
CA TRP A 134 -3.59 14.30 5.29
C TRP A 134 -2.97 13.08 4.59
N ALA A 135 -1.64 13.02 4.46
CA ALA A 135 -0.96 11.93 3.75
C ALA A 135 -0.92 10.64 4.57
N SER A 136 -0.97 10.74 5.90
CA SER A 136 -1.06 9.58 6.79
C SER A 136 -2.33 8.77 6.52
N ALA A 137 -3.46 9.44 6.27
CA ALA A 137 -4.71 8.79 5.89
C ALA A 137 -4.61 8.08 4.53
N GLU A 138 -3.85 8.65 3.59
CA GLU A 138 -3.63 8.04 2.28
C GLU A 138 -2.74 6.79 2.37
N ILE A 139 -1.72 6.79 3.22
CA ILE A 139 -0.91 5.59 3.49
C ILE A 139 -1.79 4.50 4.10
N VAL A 140 -2.65 4.82 5.08
CA VAL A 140 -3.58 3.84 5.66
C VAL A 140 -4.50 3.26 4.58
N ARG A 141 -5.08 4.10 3.71
CA ARG A 141 -5.89 3.66 2.57
C ARG A 141 -5.14 2.68 1.66
N LEU A 142 -3.88 3.00 1.32
CA LEU A 142 -3.05 2.12 0.48
C LEU A 142 -2.76 0.79 1.14
N ARG A 143 -2.45 0.77 2.45
CA ARG A 143 -2.22 -0.47 3.21
C ARG A 143 -3.47 -1.34 3.25
N GLU A 144 -4.64 -0.75 3.48
CA GLU A 144 -5.90 -1.48 3.47
C GLU A 144 -6.22 -2.06 2.08
N ALA A 145 -6.00 -1.29 1.02
CA ALA A 145 -6.20 -1.74 -0.35
C ALA A 145 -5.23 -2.86 -0.74
N LEU A 146 -3.96 -2.78 -0.31
CA LEU A 146 -2.95 -3.83 -0.50
C LEU A 146 -3.36 -5.12 0.23
N ALA A 147 -3.74 -5.02 1.51
CA ALA A 147 -4.22 -6.19 2.26
C ALA A 147 -5.44 -6.85 1.60
N PHE A 148 -6.39 -6.04 1.11
CA PHE A 148 -7.54 -6.54 0.36
C PHE A 148 -7.12 -7.21 -0.97
N ALA A 149 -6.15 -6.65 -1.69
CA ALA A 149 -5.62 -7.25 -2.91
C ALA A 149 -4.97 -8.62 -2.62
N GLU A 150 -4.16 -8.71 -1.57
CA GLU A 150 -3.51 -9.95 -1.16
C GLU A 150 -4.53 -11.02 -0.73
N GLU A 151 -5.55 -10.64 0.03
CA GLU A 151 -6.64 -11.53 0.44
C GLU A 151 -7.41 -12.09 -0.77
N ASN A 152 -7.81 -11.23 -1.71
CA ASN A 152 -8.54 -11.66 -2.90
C ASN A 152 -7.65 -12.46 -3.86
N HIS A 153 -6.36 -12.16 -3.95
CA HIS A 153 -5.43 -12.98 -4.70
C HIS A 153 -5.36 -14.41 -4.12
N ALA A 154 -5.25 -14.54 -2.80
CA ALA A 154 -5.25 -15.83 -2.12
C ALA A 154 -6.58 -16.58 -2.32
N ALA A 155 -7.72 -15.88 -2.24
CA ALA A 155 -9.02 -16.46 -2.53
C ALA A 155 -9.12 -16.98 -3.98
N ALA A 156 -8.61 -16.23 -4.96
CA ALA A 156 -8.54 -16.69 -6.35
C ALA A 156 -7.67 -17.94 -6.51
N LEU A 157 -6.52 -18.01 -5.83
CA LEU A 157 -5.68 -19.21 -5.82
C LEU A 157 -6.42 -20.43 -5.26
N CYS A 158 -7.25 -20.26 -4.22
CA CYS A 158 -8.10 -21.33 -3.71
C CYS A 158 -9.15 -21.80 -4.73
N LEU A 159 -9.79 -20.87 -5.44
CA LEU A 159 -10.77 -21.20 -6.49
C LEU A 159 -10.11 -21.96 -7.66
N ASP A 160 -8.89 -21.61 -8.01
CA ASP A 160 -8.10 -22.27 -9.06
C ASP A 160 -7.50 -23.62 -8.63
N GLY A 161 -7.73 -24.05 -7.38
CA GLY A 161 -7.18 -25.30 -6.84
C GLY A 161 -5.68 -25.24 -6.50
N ARG A 162 -5.07 -24.05 -6.51
CA ARG A 162 -3.65 -23.81 -6.22
C ARG A 162 -3.41 -23.67 -4.70
N TYR A 163 -3.86 -24.66 -3.94
CA TYR A 163 -3.93 -24.58 -2.48
C TYR A 163 -2.58 -24.42 -1.80
N ALA A 164 -1.51 -25.04 -2.31
CA ALA A 164 -0.18 -24.93 -1.70
C ALA A 164 0.33 -23.48 -1.71
N GLU A 165 0.12 -22.77 -2.81
CA GLU A 165 0.50 -21.36 -2.95
C GLU A 165 -0.39 -20.47 -2.09
N ALA A 166 -1.71 -20.73 -2.09
CA ALA A 166 -2.65 -20.00 -1.24
C ALA A 166 -2.31 -20.14 0.26
N ILE A 167 -2.01 -21.36 0.73
CA ILE A 167 -1.62 -21.63 2.13
C ILE A 167 -0.37 -20.84 2.50
N GLY A 168 0.68 -20.90 1.67
CA GLY A 168 1.93 -20.16 1.94
C GLY A 168 1.71 -18.65 2.03
N GLN A 169 0.88 -18.10 1.14
CA GLN A 169 0.52 -16.68 1.20
C GLN A 169 -0.32 -16.35 2.45
N LEU A 170 -1.35 -17.15 2.75
CA LEU A 170 -2.27 -16.92 3.86
C LEU A 170 -1.58 -17.05 5.22
N GLU A 171 -0.61 -17.97 5.40
CA GLU A 171 0.18 -18.07 6.62
C GLU A 171 0.95 -16.79 6.94
N ARG A 172 1.52 -16.14 5.91
CA ARG A 172 2.16 -14.82 6.07
C ARG A 172 1.13 -13.75 6.43
N LEU A 173 -0.02 -13.75 5.76
CA LEU A 173 -1.05 -12.72 5.97
C LEU A 173 -1.67 -12.79 7.36
N VAL A 174 -1.96 -13.99 7.90
CA VAL A 174 -2.50 -14.11 9.27
C VAL A 174 -1.48 -13.72 10.33
N ALA A 175 -0.18 -13.82 10.06
CA ALA A 175 0.85 -13.31 10.96
C ALA A 175 0.92 -11.78 10.94
N LEU A 176 0.72 -11.15 9.77
CA LEU A 176 0.72 -9.70 9.62
C LEU A 176 -0.58 -9.04 10.10
N TYR A 177 -1.72 -9.69 9.89
CA TYR A 177 -3.05 -9.19 10.20
C TYR A 177 -3.83 -10.19 11.05
N PRO A 178 -3.35 -10.50 12.28
CA PRO A 178 -3.88 -11.58 13.09
C PRO A 178 -5.34 -11.37 13.53
N LEU A 179 -5.84 -10.13 13.50
CA LEU A 179 -7.23 -9.80 13.85
C LEU A 179 -8.21 -9.88 12.68
N ARG A 180 -7.75 -10.16 11.45
CA ARG A 180 -8.64 -10.33 10.29
C ARG A 180 -9.10 -11.78 10.18
N GLU A 181 -10.24 -12.09 10.80
CA GLU A 181 -10.84 -13.43 10.81
C GLU A 181 -11.07 -14.04 9.41
N SER A 182 -11.31 -13.21 8.39
CA SER A 182 -11.49 -13.69 7.00
C SER A 182 -10.25 -14.38 6.43
N LEU A 183 -9.04 -13.93 6.81
CA LEU A 183 -7.79 -14.58 6.41
C LEU A 183 -7.64 -15.96 7.04
N TRP A 184 -8.05 -16.08 8.31
CA TRP A 184 -8.05 -17.36 9.02
C TRP A 184 -9.06 -18.34 8.40
N ASP A 185 -10.24 -17.85 8.01
CA ASP A 185 -11.27 -18.65 7.33
C ASP A 185 -10.75 -19.19 5.98
N LEU A 186 -10.15 -18.31 5.16
CA LEU A 186 -9.53 -18.69 3.89
C LEU A 186 -8.38 -19.70 4.08
N LEU A 187 -7.56 -19.54 5.13
CA LEU A 187 -6.48 -20.48 5.43
C LEU A 187 -7.02 -21.86 5.82
N MET A 188 -8.05 -21.90 6.66
CA MET A 188 -8.73 -23.14 7.03
C MET A 188 -9.36 -23.81 5.80
N GLU A 189 -10.01 -23.04 4.93
CA GLU A 189 -10.58 -23.55 3.68
C GLU A 189 -9.50 -24.13 2.77
N ALA A 190 -8.41 -23.39 2.52
CA ALA A 190 -7.32 -23.85 1.67
C ALA A 190 -6.69 -25.15 2.21
N GLN A 191 -6.44 -25.23 3.53
CA GLN A 191 -5.89 -26.43 4.18
C GLN A 191 -6.85 -27.62 4.07
N HIS A 192 -8.13 -27.42 4.32
CA HIS A 192 -9.14 -28.47 4.23
C HIS A 192 -9.27 -29.00 2.79
N ARG A 193 -9.38 -28.10 1.79
CA ARG A 193 -9.44 -28.46 0.37
C ARG A 193 -8.17 -29.14 -0.14
N ALA A 194 -7.02 -28.85 0.45
CA ALA A 194 -5.76 -29.54 0.20
C ALA A 194 -5.67 -30.93 0.86
N GLY A 195 -6.74 -31.44 1.46
CA GLY A 195 -6.76 -32.74 2.15
C GLY A 195 -6.04 -32.72 3.51
N ARG A 196 -5.93 -31.54 4.15
CA ARG A 196 -5.26 -31.34 5.45
C ARG A 196 -6.23 -30.85 6.54
N PRO A 197 -7.32 -31.58 6.85
CA PRO A 197 -8.30 -31.14 7.85
C PRO A 197 -7.69 -30.95 9.25
N GLY A 198 -6.68 -31.76 9.61
CA GLY A 198 -5.95 -31.59 10.87
C GLY A 198 -5.21 -30.26 10.97
N ASP A 199 -4.74 -29.70 9.86
CA ASP A 199 -4.06 -28.40 9.82
C ASP A 199 -5.10 -27.28 9.98
N ALA A 200 -6.23 -27.39 9.29
CA ALA A 200 -7.36 -26.45 9.41
C ALA A 200 -7.87 -26.34 10.87
N LEU A 201 -8.04 -27.47 11.56
CA LEU A 201 -8.45 -27.46 12.98
C LEU A 201 -7.38 -26.87 13.91
N ARG A 202 -6.09 -27.04 13.61
CA ARG A 202 -5.02 -26.35 14.35
C ARG A 202 -5.06 -24.85 14.11
N THR A 203 -5.31 -24.42 12.88
CA THR A 203 -5.50 -23.00 12.51
C THR A 203 -6.64 -22.36 13.30
N TYR A 204 -7.79 -23.04 13.40
CA TYR A 204 -8.91 -22.56 14.22
C TYR A 204 -8.54 -22.38 15.70
N ARG A 205 -7.86 -23.37 16.29
CA ARG A 205 -7.41 -23.30 17.69
C ARG A 205 -6.45 -22.13 17.92
N ARG A 206 -5.58 -21.82 16.95
CA ARG A 206 -4.65 -20.68 17.02
C ARG A 206 -5.40 -19.34 17.05
N VAL A 207 -6.33 -19.12 16.13
CA VAL A 207 -7.11 -17.86 16.10
C VAL A 207 -8.03 -17.74 17.32
N ARG A 208 -8.63 -18.84 17.77
CA ARG A 208 -9.44 -18.84 19.00
C ARG A 208 -8.63 -18.47 20.23
N ALA A 209 -7.45 -19.08 20.41
CA ALA A 209 -6.56 -18.74 21.53
C ALA A 209 -6.21 -17.24 21.51
N LEU A 210 -5.80 -16.72 20.34
CA LEU A 210 -5.50 -15.30 20.17
C LEU A 210 -6.68 -14.39 20.57
N LEU A 211 -7.89 -14.65 20.04
CA LEU A 211 -9.06 -13.79 20.30
C LEU A 211 -9.52 -13.84 21.76
N VAL A 212 -9.44 -15.02 22.38
CA VAL A 212 -9.80 -15.21 23.79
C VAL A 212 -8.77 -14.55 24.70
N GLU A 213 -7.48 -14.71 24.43
CA GLU A 213 -6.40 -14.16 25.25
C GLU A 213 -6.32 -12.63 25.15
N GLU A 214 -6.39 -12.07 23.93
CA GLU A 214 -6.22 -10.62 23.72
C GLU A 214 -7.51 -9.82 23.99
N PHE A 215 -8.69 -10.42 23.76
CA PHE A 215 -9.96 -9.68 23.80
C PHE A 215 -11.05 -10.35 24.64
N GLY A 216 -10.84 -11.57 25.15
CA GLY A 216 -11.89 -12.32 25.85
C GLY A 216 -13.08 -12.70 24.95
N MET A 217 -12.87 -12.73 23.63
CA MET A 217 -13.93 -12.97 22.64
C MET A 217 -13.76 -14.34 21.98
N GLU A 218 -14.89 -14.98 21.66
CA GLU A 218 -14.91 -16.19 20.84
C GLU A 218 -14.86 -15.85 19.33
N PRO A 219 -14.31 -16.74 18.47
CA PRO A 219 -14.31 -16.55 17.02
C PRO A 219 -15.70 -16.30 16.46
N GLY A 220 -15.82 -15.45 15.45
CA GLY A 220 -17.07 -15.13 14.78
C GLY A 220 -17.73 -16.33 14.09
N ASP A 221 -18.99 -16.16 13.69
CA ASP A 221 -19.80 -17.23 13.12
C ASP A 221 -19.22 -17.86 11.86
N ALA A 222 -18.50 -17.08 11.04
CA ALA A 222 -17.85 -17.60 9.83
C ALA A 222 -16.83 -18.70 10.16
N LEU A 223 -15.91 -18.42 11.10
CA LEU A 223 -14.91 -19.37 11.55
C LEU A 223 -15.53 -20.58 12.26
N ARG A 224 -16.55 -20.37 13.10
CA ARG A 224 -17.26 -21.48 13.76
C ARG A 224 -17.93 -22.41 12.75
N ARG A 225 -18.59 -21.86 11.72
CA ARG A 225 -19.16 -22.65 10.63
C ARG A 225 -18.09 -23.39 9.84
N ARG A 226 -16.93 -22.77 9.62
CA ARG A 226 -15.79 -23.40 8.94
C ARG A 226 -15.25 -24.59 9.72
N GLU A 227 -15.06 -24.44 11.03
CA GLU A 227 -14.65 -25.55 11.90
C GLU A 227 -15.65 -26.72 11.81
N ALA A 228 -16.95 -26.43 11.93
CA ALA A 228 -17.99 -27.45 11.83
C ALA A 228 -17.98 -28.17 10.47
N ALA A 229 -17.77 -27.44 9.37
CA ALA A 229 -17.65 -28.03 8.03
C ALA A 229 -16.44 -28.97 7.94
N VAL A 230 -15.28 -28.58 8.47
CA VAL A 230 -14.06 -29.42 8.49
C VAL A 230 -14.26 -30.70 9.32
N LEU A 231 -15.01 -30.61 10.42
CA LEU A 231 -15.33 -31.78 11.27
C LEU A 231 -16.35 -32.73 10.62
N ALA A 232 -17.24 -32.21 9.79
CA ALA A 232 -18.27 -33.00 9.10
C ALA A 232 -17.72 -33.81 7.91
N GLY A 233 -16.58 -33.40 7.35
CA GLY A 233 -15.91 -34.09 6.24
C GLY A 233 -16.15 -33.41 4.90
#